data_AF-A0A2T4X613-F1
#
_entry.id   AF-A0A2T4X613-F1
#
_cell.length_a   1.000
_cell.length_b   1.000
_cell.length_c   1.000
_cell.angle_alpha   90.00
_cell.angle_beta   90.00
_cell.angle_gamma   90.00
#
_symmetry.space_group_name_H-M   'P 1'
#
loop_
_entity.id
_entity.type
_entity.pdbx_description
1 polymer ?
#
loop_
_entity_poly.entity_id
_entity_poly.type
_entity_poly.pdbx_seq_one_letter_code
_entity_poly.pdbx_strand_id
1 'polypeptide(L)'
;MLTRLLLLLLVLSCLQCKSDNAVREEAQAEVAKMAAAATTNPNTTAAAAAVATTPAPANPDLAPGQTPPTVGETLTLVLGNREGKMGTEVCLPVTANDFNNLIGLQFSIRWDPAKLQYSAVKQLELVDLTPQNFGATYSQKGVVALSWIHQNLEGVTLPRNTHLFDVCFTPLTPAGTQADVRFEPRPTPYEVINVREDILQFNGINGMIKVL
;
A
#
# COMPACT_ATOMS: atom_id res chain seq x y z
N MET A 1 23.45 58.58 -25.42
CA MET A 1 23.93 57.19 -25.47
C MET A 1 23.17 56.30 -24.48
N LEU A 2 21.99 56.71 -24.00
CA LEU A 2 20.72 56.19 -24.51
C LEU A 2 20.73 55.80 -26.02
N THR A 3 19.96 54.75 -26.33
CA THR A 3 19.43 54.32 -27.66
C THR A 3 20.30 53.53 -28.65
N ARG A 4 21.17 52.60 -28.21
CA ARG A 4 21.68 51.52 -29.12
C ARG A 4 21.82 50.11 -28.55
N LEU A 5 21.51 49.88 -27.28
CA LEU A 5 21.56 48.54 -26.67
C LEU A 5 20.15 48.01 -26.31
N LEU A 6 19.16 48.36 -27.13
CA LEU A 6 17.77 47.92 -26.98
C LEU A 6 17.24 47.17 -28.22
N LEU A 7 18.10 46.76 -29.16
CA LEU A 7 17.64 46.19 -30.45
C LEU A 7 18.41 44.99 -30.99
N LEU A 8 19.18 44.26 -30.16
CA LEU A 8 19.89 43.04 -30.61
C LEU A 8 19.70 41.78 -29.75
N LEU A 9 18.88 41.83 -28.69
CA LEU A 9 18.50 40.63 -27.93
C LEU A 9 17.09 40.12 -28.29
N LEU A 10 16.50 40.65 -29.36
CA LEU A 10 15.14 40.33 -29.82
C LEU A 10 15.08 39.30 -30.96
N VAL A 11 16.17 38.58 -31.30
CA VAL A 11 16.15 37.68 -32.48
C VAL A 11 16.94 36.36 -32.36
N LEU A 12 17.39 35.92 -31.17
CA LEU A 12 18.24 34.72 -31.09
C LEU A 12 17.91 33.72 -29.96
N SER A 13 16.63 33.38 -29.77
CA SER A 13 16.23 32.16 -29.04
C SER A 13 14.85 31.61 -29.44
N CYS A 14 14.42 31.82 -30.70
CA CYS A 14 13.20 31.20 -31.24
C CYS A 14 13.47 29.88 -31.99
N LEU A 15 14.45 29.07 -31.56
CA LEU A 15 14.57 27.69 -32.03
C LEU A 15 14.38 26.72 -30.86
N GLN A 16 13.26 25.99 -30.95
CA GLN A 16 12.85 24.81 -30.18
C GLN A 16 12.24 25.06 -28.81
N CYS A 17 11.04 25.66 -28.81
CA CYS A 17 10.00 25.24 -27.88
C CYS A 17 8.82 24.75 -28.72
N LYS A 18 8.73 23.42 -28.95
CA LYS A 18 7.45 22.81 -29.38
C LYS A 18 6.46 23.14 -28.26
N SER A 19 5.36 23.81 -28.57
CA SER A 19 4.35 24.10 -27.56
C SER A 19 3.80 22.78 -27.00
N ASP A 20 3.40 22.78 -25.72
CA ASP A 20 2.84 21.60 -25.07
C ASP A 20 1.63 21.01 -25.83
N ASN A 21 0.90 21.85 -26.57
CA ASN A 21 -0.17 21.39 -27.46
C ASN A 21 0.33 20.56 -28.64
N ALA A 22 1.44 20.94 -29.28
CA ALA A 22 1.99 20.20 -30.41
C ALA A 22 2.52 18.80 -29.99
N VAL A 23 3.09 18.70 -28.78
CA VAL A 23 3.54 17.42 -28.21
C VAL A 23 2.34 16.52 -27.85
N ARG A 24 1.26 17.11 -27.33
CA ARG A 24 0.02 16.36 -27.03
C ARG A 24 -0.70 15.89 -28.28
N GLU A 25 -0.65 16.65 -29.36
CA GLU A 25 -1.29 16.31 -30.64
C GLU A 25 -0.55 15.17 -31.37
N GLU A 26 0.79 15.15 -31.34
CA GLU A 26 1.60 14.00 -31.81
C GLU A 26 1.37 12.74 -30.96
N ALA A 27 1.28 12.88 -29.63
CA ALA A 27 0.99 11.78 -28.72
C ALA A 27 -0.42 11.19 -28.92
N GLN A 28 -1.42 12.02 -29.22
CA GLN A 28 -2.77 11.58 -29.52
C GLN A 28 -2.86 10.85 -30.88
N ALA A 29 -2.08 11.28 -31.87
CA ALA A 29 -2.01 10.62 -33.17
C ALA A 29 -1.41 9.20 -33.10
N GLU A 30 -0.40 8.99 -32.25
CA GLU A 30 0.18 7.65 -32.02
C GLU A 30 -0.77 6.73 -31.22
N VAL A 31 -1.48 7.25 -30.22
CA VAL A 31 -2.50 6.48 -29.48
C VAL A 31 -3.66 6.06 -30.39
N ALA A 32 -4.06 6.91 -31.35
CA ALA A 32 -5.09 6.57 -32.33
C ALA A 32 -4.66 5.45 -33.29
N LYS A 33 -3.38 5.40 -33.69
CA LYS A 33 -2.83 4.29 -34.49
C LYS A 33 -2.78 2.98 -33.70
N MET A 34 -2.52 3.03 -32.40
CA MET A 34 -2.53 1.85 -31.53
C MET A 34 -3.94 1.29 -31.31
N ALA A 35 -4.97 2.15 -31.26
CA ALA A 35 -6.36 1.72 -31.13
C ALA A 35 -6.92 1.05 -32.41
N ALA A 36 -6.42 1.43 -33.58
CA ALA A 36 -6.86 0.87 -34.87
C ALA A 36 -6.30 -0.55 -35.16
N ALA A 37 -5.27 -1.00 -34.44
CA ALA A 37 -4.68 -2.33 -34.62
C ALA A 37 -5.41 -3.45 -33.83
N ALA A 38 -6.40 -3.12 -32.99
CA ALA A 38 -7.04 -4.06 -32.07
C ALA A 38 -8.35 -4.71 -32.59
N THR A 39 -8.78 -4.46 -33.84
CA THR A 39 -10.10 -4.89 -34.37
C THR A 39 -10.06 -5.97 -35.44
N THR A 40 -9.14 -6.94 -35.35
CA THR A 40 -9.23 -8.17 -36.17
C THR A 40 -8.96 -9.43 -35.36
N ASN A 41 -9.89 -9.84 -34.50
CA ASN A 41 -10.03 -11.27 -34.19
C ASN A 41 -11.47 -11.62 -33.78
N PRO A 42 -12.19 -12.45 -34.57
CA PRO A 42 -13.55 -12.86 -34.24
C PRO A 42 -13.49 -14.09 -33.34
N ASN A 43 -13.62 -13.91 -32.03
CA ASN A 43 -14.04 -15.01 -31.16
C ASN A 43 -14.74 -14.49 -29.90
N THR A 44 -16.03 -14.24 -30.05
CA THR A 44 -16.95 -14.03 -28.93
C THR A 44 -17.52 -15.36 -28.46
N THR A 45 -17.08 -15.83 -27.30
CA THR A 45 -17.91 -16.62 -26.37
C THR A 45 -17.35 -16.49 -24.94
N ALA A 46 -18.28 -16.30 -24.00
CA ALA A 46 -18.07 -15.95 -22.60
C ALA A 46 -17.28 -16.97 -21.77
N ALA A 47 -16.40 -16.49 -20.87
CA ALA A 47 -16.04 -17.11 -19.60
C ALA A 47 -15.21 -16.13 -18.73
N ALA A 48 -15.29 -16.31 -17.41
CA ALA A 48 -14.85 -15.39 -16.36
C ALA A 48 -13.34 -15.22 -16.17
N ALA A 49 -12.99 -14.14 -15.45
CA ALA A 49 -11.84 -13.95 -14.55
C ALA A 49 -10.40 -14.09 -15.10
N ALA A 50 -9.73 -12.94 -15.27
CA ALA A 50 -8.34 -12.72 -14.82
C ALA A 50 -8.00 -11.22 -14.95
N VAL A 51 -7.91 -10.51 -13.81
CA VAL A 51 -7.26 -9.19 -13.77
C VAL A 51 -5.76 -9.44 -13.73
N ALA A 52 -5.07 -9.10 -14.82
CA ALA A 52 -3.62 -9.19 -14.94
C ALA A 52 -2.94 -8.30 -13.87
N THR A 53 -2.25 -8.92 -12.93
CA THR A 53 -1.24 -8.30 -12.07
C THR A 53 0.02 -8.08 -12.89
N THR A 54 0.40 -6.82 -13.11
CA THR A 54 1.74 -6.49 -13.61
C THR A 54 2.78 -6.91 -12.54
N PRO A 55 3.80 -7.72 -12.86
CA PRO A 55 4.79 -8.16 -11.86
C PRO A 55 5.71 -7.02 -11.44
N ALA A 56 6.14 -7.06 -10.18
CA ALA A 56 7.29 -6.30 -9.70
C ALA A 56 8.56 -6.63 -10.53
N PRO A 57 9.54 -5.72 -10.64
CA PRO A 57 10.76 -5.96 -11.40
C PRO A 57 11.49 -7.22 -10.90
N ALA A 58 11.97 -8.03 -11.84
CA ALA A 58 12.54 -9.34 -11.57
C ALA A 58 13.85 -9.25 -10.75
N ASN A 59 13.90 -10.02 -9.66
CA ASN A 59 15.15 -10.41 -9.02
C ASN A 59 15.91 -11.33 -10.01
N PRO A 60 17.19 -11.06 -10.36
CA PRO A 60 17.90 -11.80 -11.41
C PRO A 60 18.06 -13.31 -11.17
N ASP A 61 17.75 -13.82 -9.97
CA ASP A 61 17.84 -15.23 -9.61
C ASP A 61 16.48 -15.98 -9.60
N LEU A 62 15.35 -15.28 -9.85
CA LEU A 62 14.01 -15.87 -9.84
C LEU A 62 13.32 -15.72 -11.20
N ALA A 63 12.74 -16.80 -11.71
CA ALA A 63 11.94 -16.76 -12.94
C ALA A 63 10.65 -15.93 -12.74
N PRO A 64 10.08 -15.33 -13.81
CA PRO A 64 8.84 -14.58 -13.73
C PRO A 64 7.70 -15.39 -13.08
N GLY A 65 7.16 -14.89 -11.97
CA GLY A 65 6.07 -15.53 -11.23
C GLY A 65 6.51 -16.41 -10.05
N GLN A 66 7.80 -16.50 -9.75
CA GLN A 66 8.27 -17.16 -8.52
C GLN A 66 8.28 -16.17 -7.35
N THR A 67 7.63 -16.55 -6.25
CA THR A 67 7.80 -15.88 -4.95
C THR A 67 9.09 -16.37 -4.31
N PRO A 68 9.83 -15.52 -3.58
CA PRO A 68 10.97 -15.97 -2.79
C PRO A 68 10.59 -17.15 -1.88
N PRO A 69 11.49 -18.13 -1.68
CA PRO A 69 11.22 -19.29 -0.84
C PRO A 69 10.92 -18.85 0.58
N THR A 70 9.72 -19.17 1.06
CA THR A 70 9.33 -18.91 2.43
C THR A 70 9.79 -20.05 3.33
N VAL A 71 10.56 -19.76 4.38
CA VAL A 71 10.90 -20.76 5.39
C VAL A 71 9.67 -21.10 6.25
N GLY A 72 9.64 -22.28 6.87
CA GLY A 72 8.49 -22.77 7.66
C GLY A 72 8.17 -21.98 8.95
N GLU A 73 8.88 -20.89 9.22
CA GLU A 73 8.59 -19.97 10.32
C GLU A 73 7.45 -19.01 9.92
N THR A 74 6.57 -18.68 10.88
CA THR A 74 5.38 -17.85 10.64
C THR A 74 5.30 -16.73 11.67
N LEU A 75 5.10 -15.49 11.24
CA LEU A 75 4.63 -14.40 12.09
C LEU A 75 3.11 -14.42 12.12
N THR A 76 2.50 -14.40 13.32
CA THR A 76 1.05 -14.21 13.45
C THR A 76 0.73 -12.84 14.03
N LEU A 77 0.03 -12.01 13.27
CA LEU A 77 -0.54 -10.75 13.75
C LEU A 77 -2.03 -10.88 14.03
N VAL A 78 -2.49 -10.21 15.09
CA VAL A 78 -3.90 -10.22 15.52
C VAL A 78 -4.42 -8.80 15.62
N LEU A 79 -5.46 -8.50 14.85
CA LEU A 79 -6.31 -7.32 15.06
C LEU A 79 -7.34 -7.64 16.13
N GLY A 80 -7.29 -6.94 17.26
CA GLY A 80 -8.24 -7.13 18.34
C GLY A 80 -9.63 -6.60 17.99
N ASN A 81 -10.67 -7.21 18.54
CA ASN A 81 -12.04 -6.71 18.41
C ASN A 81 -12.32 -5.55 19.37
N ARG A 82 -13.23 -4.67 18.97
CA ARG A 82 -13.71 -3.56 19.79
C ARG A 82 -15.20 -3.32 19.62
N GLU A 83 -15.76 -2.67 20.63
CA GLU A 83 -17.09 -2.08 20.56
C GLU A 83 -16.96 -0.55 20.62
N GLY A 84 -17.85 0.16 19.95
CA GLY A 84 -17.85 1.62 19.99
C GLY A 84 -19.10 2.23 19.37
N LYS A 85 -19.22 3.54 19.47
CA LYS A 85 -20.40 4.29 18.99
C LYS A 85 -20.11 4.92 17.64
N MET A 86 -21.16 5.09 16.83
CA MET A 86 -21.08 5.90 15.61
C MET A 86 -20.51 7.29 15.93
N GLY A 87 -19.59 7.77 15.10
CA GLY A 87 -18.97 9.08 15.24
C GLY A 87 -17.94 9.21 16.37
N THR A 88 -17.66 8.14 17.12
CA THR A 88 -16.65 8.14 18.19
C THR A 88 -15.45 7.30 17.76
N GLU A 89 -14.23 7.79 18.01
CA GLU A 89 -13.02 7.03 17.67
C GLU A 89 -12.91 5.74 18.50
N VAL A 90 -12.51 4.66 17.83
CA VAL A 90 -12.27 3.33 18.38
C VAL A 90 -10.93 2.82 17.87
N CYS A 91 -10.05 2.37 18.77
CA CYS A 91 -8.73 1.87 18.43
C CYS A 91 -8.63 0.35 18.61
N LEU A 92 -8.27 -0.34 17.52
CA LEU A 92 -8.05 -1.79 17.50
C LEU A 92 -6.56 -2.04 17.74
N PRO A 93 -6.21 -2.86 18.76
CA PRO A 93 -4.84 -3.21 19.03
C PRO A 93 -4.38 -4.21 17.99
N VAL A 94 -3.14 -4.05 17.54
CA VAL A 94 -2.42 -5.04 16.76
C VAL A 94 -1.41 -5.70 17.68
N THR A 95 -1.57 -7.01 17.91
CA THR A 95 -0.62 -7.80 18.71
C THR A 95 0.09 -8.83 17.85
N ALA A 96 1.28 -9.24 18.28
CA ALA A 96 2.10 -10.22 17.60
C ALA A 96 2.27 -11.50 18.41
N ASN A 97 2.35 -12.62 17.69
CA ASN A 97 2.82 -13.90 18.18
C ASN A 97 3.90 -14.40 17.22
N ASP A 98 4.87 -15.12 17.75
CA ASP A 98 5.96 -15.71 16.96
C ASP A 98 6.82 -14.65 16.25
N PHE A 99 6.94 -13.47 16.86
CA PHE A 99 7.82 -12.39 16.42
C PHE A 99 9.25 -12.71 16.88
N ASN A 100 9.98 -13.49 16.08
CA ASN A 100 11.28 -14.03 16.45
C ASN A 100 12.36 -13.57 15.46
N ASN A 101 13.34 -12.81 15.96
CA ASN A 101 14.46 -12.28 15.19
C ASN A 101 14.05 -11.57 13.89
N LEU A 102 12.96 -10.79 13.90
CA LEU A 102 12.51 -10.08 12.71
C LEU A 102 13.25 -8.76 12.53
N ILE A 103 13.56 -8.43 11.29
CA ILE A 103 14.20 -7.15 10.89
C ILE A 103 13.31 -6.35 9.93
N GLY A 104 12.31 -6.96 9.30
CA GLY A 104 11.43 -6.31 8.34
C GLY A 104 10.02 -6.87 8.35
N LEU A 105 9.05 -5.99 8.13
CA LEU A 105 7.62 -6.32 8.09
C LEU A 105 6.88 -5.33 7.20
N GLN A 106 6.13 -5.81 6.22
CA GLN A 106 5.20 -4.99 5.46
C GLN A 106 3.90 -5.72 5.12
N PHE A 107 2.82 -4.96 5.08
CA PHE A 107 1.47 -5.42 4.74
C PHE A 107 0.53 -4.22 4.53
N SER A 108 -0.71 -4.51 4.15
CA SER A 108 -1.79 -3.51 4.18
C SER A 108 -2.87 -3.89 5.19
N ILE A 109 -3.52 -2.90 5.78
CA ILE A 109 -4.77 -3.04 6.55
C ILE A 109 -5.89 -2.44 5.72
N ARG A 110 -6.98 -3.19 5.54
CA ARG A 110 -8.17 -2.79 4.77
C ARG A 110 -9.44 -2.80 5.60
N TRP A 111 -10.32 -1.86 5.27
CA TRP A 111 -11.69 -1.77 5.76
C TRP A 111 -12.62 -1.30 4.64
N ASP A 112 -13.93 -1.33 4.89
CA ASP A 112 -14.92 -0.68 4.05
C ASP A 112 -15.02 0.82 4.41
N PRO A 113 -14.62 1.76 3.54
CA PRO A 113 -14.65 3.18 3.84
C PRO A 113 -16.07 3.75 3.97
N ALA A 114 -17.12 3.03 3.55
CA ALA A 114 -18.50 3.40 3.83
C ALA A 114 -18.91 3.08 5.28
N LYS A 115 -18.15 2.20 5.98
CA LYS A 115 -18.44 1.78 7.36
C LYS A 115 -17.53 2.43 8.39
N LEU A 116 -16.25 2.63 8.05
CA LEU A 116 -15.24 3.18 8.95
C LEU A 116 -14.46 4.29 8.25
N GLN A 117 -14.22 5.39 8.97
CA GLN A 117 -13.24 6.41 8.61
C GLN A 117 -11.95 6.16 9.38
N TYR A 118 -10.80 6.05 8.71
CA TYR A 118 -9.51 5.97 9.39
C TYR A 118 -9.18 7.30 10.09
N SER A 119 -8.73 7.20 11.33
CA SER A 119 -8.37 8.36 12.16
C SER A 119 -6.85 8.51 12.26
N ALA A 120 -6.17 7.49 12.81
CA ALA A 120 -4.73 7.53 13.07
C ALA A 120 -4.21 6.13 13.43
N VAL A 121 -2.89 6.04 13.55
CA VAL A 121 -2.21 5.01 14.34
C VAL A 121 -1.72 5.61 15.65
N LYS A 122 -1.78 4.84 16.73
CA LYS A 122 -1.43 5.28 18.09
C LYS A 122 -0.66 4.18 18.82
N GLN A 123 -0.15 4.51 20.01
CA GLN A 123 0.51 3.56 20.91
C GLN A 123 1.58 2.70 20.20
N LEU A 124 2.44 3.35 19.42
CA LEU A 124 3.50 2.68 18.67
C LEU A 124 4.58 2.17 19.65
N GLU A 125 4.59 0.87 19.89
CA GLU A 125 5.43 0.22 20.91
C GLU A 125 6.52 -0.68 20.30
N LEU A 126 6.38 -1.06 19.02
CA LEU A 126 7.46 -1.72 18.29
C LEU A 126 8.63 -0.74 18.09
N VAL A 127 9.85 -1.19 18.40
CA VAL A 127 11.07 -0.40 18.19
C VAL A 127 11.15 0.09 16.74
N ASP A 128 11.64 1.32 16.53
CA ASP A 128 11.73 1.99 15.23
C ASP A 128 10.40 2.18 14.48
N LEU A 129 9.26 1.83 15.08
CA LEU A 129 7.95 2.08 14.50
C LEU A 129 7.50 3.51 14.80
N THR A 130 7.25 4.26 13.74
CA THR A 130 6.82 5.66 13.78
C THR A 130 5.61 5.87 12.86
N PRO A 131 4.86 6.98 12.97
CA PRO A 131 3.77 7.25 12.03
C PRO A 131 4.21 7.29 10.55
N GLN A 132 5.48 7.57 10.28
CA GLN A 132 6.08 7.62 8.95
C GLN A 132 6.15 6.24 8.28
N ASN A 133 6.11 5.15 9.06
CA ASN A 133 6.04 3.79 8.55
C ASN A 133 4.66 3.45 7.94
N PHE A 134 3.66 4.34 8.11
CA PHE A 134 2.30 4.11 7.67
C PHE A 134 1.94 4.94 6.43
N GLY A 135 1.66 4.25 5.32
CA GLY A 135 1.18 4.85 4.07
C GLY A 135 -0.33 5.10 4.11
N ALA A 136 -0.76 6.25 4.63
CA ALA A 136 -2.18 6.60 4.79
C ALA A 136 -2.79 7.41 3.62
N THR A 137 -2.05 7.64 2.53
CA THR A 137 -2.50 8.42 1.35
C THR A 137 -3.82 7.90 0.76
N TYR A 138 -4.07 6.60 0.85
CA TYR A 138 -5.27 5.95 0.32
C TYR A 138 -6.28 5.53 1.40
N SER A 139 -6.19 6.12 2.60
CA SER A 139 -7.12 5.86 3.71
C SER A 139 -8.57 6.13 3.32
N GLN A 140 -8.85 7.17 2.54
CA GLN A 140 -10.20 7.45 2.00
C GLN A 140 -10.73 6.35 1.06
N LYS A 141 -9.86 5.48 0.55
CA LYS A 141 -10.20 4.30 -0.27
C LYS A 141 -10.19 3.00 0.56
N GLY A 142 -10.16 3.10 1.89
CA GLY A 142 -10.24 1.95 2.78
C GLY A 142 -8.93 1.20 2.98
N VAL A 143 -7.76 1.84 2.83
CA VAL A 143 -6.48 1.14 3.02
C VAL A 143 -5.40 2.02 3.66
N VAL A 144 -4.65 1.43 4.59
CA VAL A 144 -3.39 1.96 5.10
C VAL A 144 -2.32 0.88 4.95
N ALA A 145 -1.16 1.23 4.42
CA ALA A 145 -0.01 0.33 4.32
C ALA A 145 0.91 0.51 5.53
N LEU A 146 1.60 -0.55 5.93
CA LEU A 146 2.72 -0.50 6.88
C LEU A 146 3.97 -1.00 6.16
N SER A 147 5.10 -0.31 6.35
CA SER A 147 6.43 -0.80 6.02
C SER A 147 7.39 -0.45 7.16
N TRP A 148 7.90 -1.47 7.83
CA TRP A 148 8.79 -1.37 8.97
C TRP A 148 10.09 -2.13 8.69
N ILE A 149 11.20 -1.51 9.09
CA ILE A 149 12.54 -2.10 9.08
C ILE A 149 13.29 -1.64 10.33
N HIS A 150 13.93 -2.58 11.03
CA HIS A 150 14.80 -2.24 12.14
C HIS A 150 16.03 -1.48 11.61
N GLN A 151 16.31 -0.29 12.15
CA GLN A 151 17.28 0.64 11.54
C GLN A 151 18.72 0.10 11.52
N ASN A 152 19.05 -0.76 12.49
CA ASN A 152 20.36 -1.41 12.59
C ASN A 152 20.40 -2.84 12.03
N LEU A 153 19.29 -3.32 11.45
CA LEU A 153 19.13 -4.72 10.99
C LEU A 153 19.42 -5.78 12.08
N GLU A 154 19.21 -5.42 13.35
CA GLU A 154 19.28 -6.34 14.47
C GLU A 154 17.95 -7.07 14.62
N GLY A 155 17.99 -8.39 14.80
CA GLY A 155 16.79 -9.21 14.94
C GLY A 155 16.02 -8.87 16.22
N VAL A 156 14.77 -8.46 16.08
CA VAL A 156 13.88 -8.19 17.21
C VAL A 156 13.06 -9.44 17.55
N THR A 157 13.06 -9.80 18.84
CA THR A 157 12.24 -10.89 19.38
C THR A 157 11.30 -10.35 20.46
N LEU A 158 10.01 -10.68 20.37
CA LEU A 158 8.99 -10.23 21.32
C LEU A 158 8.30 -11.44 21.98
N PRO A 159 7.87 -11.31 23.25
CA PRO A 159 6.98 -12.29 23.85
C PRO A 159 5.70 -12.51 23.04
N ARG A 160 5.03 -13.64 23.30
CA ARG A 160 3.71 -13.91 22.73
C ARG A 160 2.70 -12.86 23.18
N ASN A 161 1.80 -12.46 22.27
CA ASN A 161 0.75 -11.49 22.48
C ASN A 161 1.26 -10.09 22.88
N THR A 162 2.46 -9.72 22.42
CA THR A 162 2.98 -8.37 22.59
C THR A 162 2.21 -7.39 21.70
N HIS A 163 1.79 -6.27 22.29
CA HIS A 163 1.17 -5.18 21.57
C HIS A 163 2.22 -4.42 20.74
N LEU A 164 1.85 -4.06 19.50
CA LEU A 164 2.74 -3.35 18.57
C LEU A 164 2.28 -1.90 18.35
N PHE A 165 0.99 -1.73 18.07
CA PHE A 165 0.35 -0.45 17.81
C PHE A 165 -1.17 -0.58 17.79
N ASP A 166 -1.84 0.56 17.94
CA ASP A 166 -3.27 0.72 17.71
C ASP A 166 -3.54 1.28 16.30
N VAL A 167 -4.55 0.73 15.61
CA VAL A 167 -5.15 1.34 14.42
C VAL A 167 -6.55 1.86 14.76
N CYS A 168 -6.76 3.16 14.58
CA CYS A 168 -7.95 3.85 15.06
C CYS A 168 -8.88 4.27 13.92
N PHE A 169 -10.18 4.06 14.14
CA PHE A 169 -11.26 4.37 13.21
C PHE A 169 -12.40 5.09 13.88
N THR A 170 -13.15 5.87 13.12
CA THR A 170 -14.45 6.41 13.50
C THR A 170 -15.56 5.63 12.76
N PRO A 171 -16.45 4.90 13.45
CA PRO A 171 -17.56 4.22 12.79
C PRO A 171 -18.58 5.19 12.19
N LEU A 172 -19.03 4.88 10.98
CA LEU A 172 -19.95 5.70 10.18
C LEU A 172 -21.36 5.08 10.08
N THR A 173 -21.55 3.89 10.65
CA THR A 173 -22.80 3.12 10.58
C THR A 173 -23.54 3.16 11.92
N PRO A 174 -24.88 3.00 11.93
CA PRO A 174 -25.66 2.98 13.16
C PRO A 174 -25.38 1.78 14.07
N ALA A 175 -25.87 1.86 15.30
CA ALA A 175 -25.87 0.77 16.27
C ALA A 175 -26.48 -0.53 15.71
N GLY A 176 -25.95 -1.67 16.15
CA GLY A 176 -26.36 -3.00 15.71
C GLY A 176 -25.66 -3.49 14.43
N THR A 177 -24.74 -2.70 13.88
CA THR A 177 -23.92 -3.09 12.72
C THR A 177 -22.52 -3.55 13.13
N GLN A 178 -21.80 -4.13 12.17
CA GLN A 178 -20.38 -4.47 12.30
C GLN A 178 -19.57 -4.00 11.10
N ALA A 179 -18.33 -3.65 11.37
CA ALA A 179 -17.35 -3.28 10.37
C ALA A 179 -16.05 -4.07 10.58
N ASP A 180 -15.66 -4.83 9.57
CA ASP A 180 -14.46 -5.67 9.62
C ASP A 180 -13.21 -4.85 9.26
N VAL A 181 -12.10 -5.17 9.92
CA VAL A 181 -10.77 -4.64 9.65
C VAL A 181 -9.85 -5.83 9.44
N ARG A 182 -9.18 -5.90 8.28
CA ARG A 182 -8.43 -7.08 7.87
C ARG A 182 -7.04 -6.75 7.37
N PHE A 183 -6.11 -7.67 7.58
CA PHE A 183 -4.86 -7.67 6.83
C PHE A 183 -5.13 -8.03 5.36
N GLU A 184 -4.40 -7.42 4.44
CA GLU A 184 -4.46 -7.77 3.02
C GLU A 184 -3.08 -7.60 2.33
N PRO A 185 -2.71 -8.48 1.37
CA PRO A 185 -1.44 -8.35 0.64
C PRO A 185 -1.54 -7.34 -0.53
N ARG A 186 -2.47 -6.37 -0.47
CA ARG A 186 -2.68 -5.37 -1.52
C ARG A 186 -3.06 -4.01 -0.94
N PRO A 187 -2.44 -2.91 -1.39
CA PRO A 187 -1.44 -2.83 -2.46
C PRO A 187 -0.04 -3.32 -2.05
N THR A 188 0.26 -3.35 -0.76
CA THR A 188 1.54 -3.84 -0.25
C THR A 188 1.45 -5.34 0.02
N PRO A 189 2.29 -6.19 -0.61
CA PRO A 189 2.32 -7.62 -0.33
C PRO A 189 2.71 -7.88 1.12
N TYR A 190 2.35 -9.07 1.61
CA TYR A 190 2.92 -9.53 2.87
C TYR A 190 4.39 -9.85 2.66
N GLU A 191 5.24 -9.30 3.50
CA GLU A 191 6.64 -9.68 3.57
C GLU A 191 7.10 -9.54 5.02
N VAL A 192 7.74 -10.60 5.49
CA VAL A 192 8.26 -10.74 6.84
C VAL A 192 9.68 -11.25 6.67
N ILE A 193 10.65 -10.52 7.21
CA ILE A 193 12.08 -10.81 7.01
C ILE A 193 12.72 -11.01 8.38
N ASN A 194 13.38 -12.14 8.57
CA ASN A 194 14.18 -12.39 9.76
C ASN A 194 15.62 -11.88 9.62
N VAL A 195 16.40 -11.92 10.69
CA VAL A 195 17.80 -11.47 10.71
C VAL A 195 18.74 -12.27 9.80
N ARG A 196 18.31 -13.45 9.32
CA ARG A 196 19.02 -14.25 8.33
C ARG A 196 18.61 -13.90 6.90
N GLU A 197 17.76 -12.89 6.74
CA GLU A 197 17.14 -12.47 5.48
C GLU A 197 16.23 -13.54 4.85
N ASP A 198 15.83 -14.55 5.63
CA ASP A 198 14.79 -15.48 5.19
C ASP A 198 13.45 -14.75 5.14
N ILE A 199 12.64 -15.05 4.13
CA ILE A 199 11.26 -14.59 4.05
C ILE A 199 10.37 -15.60 4.80
N LEU A 200 9.52 -15.08 5.68
CA LEU A 200 8.66 -15.86 6.56
C LEU A 200 7.20 -15.80 6.11
N GLN A 201 6.41 -16.78 6.56
CA GLN A 201 4.96 -16.77 6.34
C GLN A 201 4.32 -15.68 7.19
N PHE A 202 3.33 -15.00 6.61
CA PHE A 202 2.47 -14.06 7.33
C PHE A 202 1.10 -14.70 7.57
N ASN A 203 0.69 -14.75 8.84
CA ASN A 203 -0.65 -15.15 9.22
C ASN A 203 -1.38 -13.99 9.93
N GLY A 204 -2.47 -13.51 9.34
CA GLY A 204 -3.26 -12.40 9.88
C GLY A 204 -4.59 -12.89 10.45
N ILE A 205 -4.83 -12.62 11.73
CA ILE A 205 -6.15 -12.76 12.34
C ILE A 205 -6.83 -11.39 12.29
N ASN A 206 -7.91 -11.30 11.51
CA ASN A 206 -8.68 -10.07 11.32
C ASN A 206 -9.49 -9.70 12.56
N GLY A 207 -9.82 -8.42 12.67
CA GLY A 207 -10.64 -7.88 13.75
C GLY A 207 -11.90 -7.21 13.23
N MET A 208 -12.70 -6.68 14.16
CA MET A 208 -13.93 -5.95 13.83
C MET A 208 -14.27 -4.89 14.88
N ILE A 209 -15.02 -3.88 14.45
CA ILE A 209 -15.76 -2.97 15.33
C ILE A 209 -17.23 -3.35 15.28
N LYS A 210 -17.78 -3.68 16.45
CA LYS A 210 -19.24 -3.76 16.64
C LYS A 210 -19.75 -2.39 17.09
N VAL A 211 -20.73 -1.87 16.37
CA VAL A 211 -21.31 -0.55 16.68
C VAL A 211 -22.46 -0.71 17.67
N LEU A 212 -22.39 0.02 18.79
CA LEU A 212 -23.37 0.03 19.88
C LEU A 212 -24.23 1.30 19.89
#